data_AF-A0A260ZR86-F1
#
_entry.id   AF-A0A260ZR86-F1
#
_cell.length_a   1.000
_cell.length_b   1.000
_cell.length_c   1.000
_cell.angle_alpha   90.00
_cell.angle_beta   90.00
_cell.angle_gamma   90.00
#
_symmetry.space_group_name_H-M   'P 1'
#
loop_
_entity.id
_entity.type
_entity.pdbx_description
1 polymer ?
#
loop_
_entity_poly.entity_id
_entity_poly.type
_entity_poly.pdbx_seq_one_letter_code
_entity_poly.pdbx_strand_id
1 'polypeptide(L)'
;MVSCNLTAPEVQVGATIKIETNNGLIAEGIVISLDALRKFQVLVLDTKETTGSKPVVRIFNSEHLNSITVVTAALEEGQKHAINRCEQFRANNPVNGAKTAERLQKTLGDLRPNLMKSSNVSIKGQQAYIQLKRTIAETYWSGEDIRVLGLVLVQKPYDVDNVTKDAKATGFDETRANNALLQVKKILSKPATGYTSRAPLDFTIGAVVTN
;
A
#
# COMPACT_ATOMS: atom_id res chain seq x y z
N MET A 1 2.10 -9.91 -23.82
CA MET A 1 1.92 -10.67 -22.57
C MET A 1 0.51 -11.19 -22.57
N VAL A 2 0.35 -12.51 -22.66
CA VAL A 2 -0.96 -13.15 -22.65
C VAL A 2 -1.45 -13.12 -21.21
N SER A 3 -2.36 -12.19 -20.90
CA SER A 3 -3.09 -12.22 -19.63
C SER A 3 -3.81 -13.57 -19.57
N CYS A 4 -3.66 -14.30 -18.47
CA CYS A 4 -4.45 -15.49 -18.24
C CYS A 4 -5.92 -15.07 -18.23
N ASN A 5 -6.63 -15.28 -19.34
CA ASN A 5 -8.07 -15.12 -19.40
C ASN A 5 -8.62 -16.21 -18.51
N LEU A 6 -9.07 -15.83 -17.32
CA LEU A 6 -9.71 -16.72 -16.37
C LEU A 6 -11.02 -17.25 -16.96
N THR A 7 -10.93 -18.27 -17.81
CA THR A 7 -11.94 -19.30 -17.89
C THR A 7 -11.83 -20.11 -16.61
N ALA A 8 -12.29 -19.52 -15.51
CA ALA A 8 -12.37 -20.11 -14.18
C ALA A 8 -13.83 -20.47 -13.81
N PRO A 9 -14.57 -21.24 -14.62
CA PRO A 9 -15.93 -21.65 -14.25
C PRO A 9 -15.97 -22.55 -13.00
N GLU A 10 -14.83 -22.97 -12.43
CA GLU A 10 -14.75 -23.93 -11.32
C GLU A 10 -14.30 -23.35 -9.98
N VAL A 11 -13.83 -22.09 -9.91
CA VAL A 11 -13.40 -21.50 -8.63
C VAL A 11 -14.61 -20.94 -7.89
N GLN A 12 -14.96 -21.58 -6.78
CA GLN A 12 -16.10 -21.22 -5.95
C GLN A 12 -15.67 -20.81 -4.54
N VAL A 13 -16.50 -19.98 -3.90
CA VAL A 13 -16.32 -19.65 -2.47
C VAL A 13 -16.35 -20.92 -1.63
N GLY A 14 -15.39 -21.06 -0.72
CA GLY A 14 -15.19 -22.26 0.09
C GLY A 14 -14.34 -23.35 -0.55
N ALA A 15 -13.95 -23.22 -1.83
CA ALA A 15 -12.96 -24.12 -2.44
C ALA A 15 -11.55 -23.83 -1.90
N THR A 16 -10.69 -24.83 -1.84
CA THR A 16 -9.26 -24.65 -1.59
C THR A 16 -8.54 -24.59 -2.94
N ILE A 17 -7.79 -23.51 -3.16
CA ILE A 17 -7.06 -23.31 -4.40
C ILE A 17 -5.59 -23.02 -4.13
N LYS A 18 -4.76 -23.40 -5.09
CA LYS A 18 -3.36 -23.03 -5.17
C LYS A 18 -3.18 -22.05 -6.32
N ILE A 19 -2.46 -20.97 -6.07
CA ILE A 19 -2.21 -19.91 -7.04
C ILE A 19 -0.72 -19.62 -7.16
N GLU A 20 -0.34 -19.15 -8.33
CA GLU A 20 0.98 -18.58 -8.61
C GLU A 20 0.78 -17.20 -9.23
N THR A 21 1.49 -16.20 -8.74
CA THR A 21 1.48 -14.83 -9.29
C THR A 21 2.62 -14.64 -10.30
N ASN A 22 2.52 -13.60 -11.12
CA ASN A 22 3.55 -13.24 -12.12
C ASN A 22 4.91 -12.88 -11.49
N ASN A 23 4.96 -12.58 -10.19
CA ASN A 23 6.19 -12.31 -9.45
C ASN A 23 6.72 -13.54 -8.67
N GLY A 24 6.19 -14.74 -8.93
CA GLY A 24 6.67 -16.00 -8.39
C GLY A 24 6.19 -16.33 -6.97
N LEU A 25 5.22 -15.58 -6.42
CA LEU A 25 4.59 -15.95 -5.17
C LEU A 25 3.64 -17.12 -5.41
N ILE A 26 3.84 -18.20 -4.66
CA ILE A 26 2.93 -19.35 -4.61
C ILE A 26 2.16 -19.30 -3.30
N ALA A 27 0.84 -19.39 -3.36
CA ALA A 27 -0.01 -19.41 -2.18
C ALA A 27 -1.10 -20.48 -2.31
N GLU A 28 -1.49 -21.07 -1.19
CA GLU A 28 -2.61 -22.00 -1.09
C GLU A 28 -3.56 -21.54 0.01
N GLY A 29 -4.85 -21.59 -0.25
CA GLY A 29 -5.83 -21.10 0.71
C GLY A 29 -7.28 -21.36 0.31
N ILE A 30 -8.17 -21.10 1.26
CA ILE A 30 -9.61 -21.21 1.06
C ILE A 30 -10.12 -19.90 0.45
N VAL A 31 -10.93 -19.99 -0.59
CA VAL A 31 -11.56 -18.84 -1.23
C VAL A 31 -12.62 -18.25 -0.30
N ILE A 32 -12.39 -17.05 0.21
CA ILE A 32 -13.34 -16.32 1.07
C ILE A 32 -14.36 -15.57 0.21
N SER A 33 -13.88 -14.87 -0.82
CA SER A 33 -14.71 -14.02 -1.67
C SER A 33 -14.06 -13.86 -3.04
N LEU A 34 -14.90 -13.62 -4.04
CA LEU A 34 -14.48 -13.41 -5.42
C LEU A 34 -15.45 -12.44 -6.11
N ASP A 35 -14.93 -11.60 -7.01
CA ASP A 35 -15.75 -10.71 -7.82
C ASP A 35 -16.24 -11.42 -9.10
N ALA A 36 -17.34 -12.15 -8.99
CA ALA A 36 -17.93 -12.86 -10.14
C ALA A 36 -18.42 -11.92 -11.25
N LEU A 37 -18.82 -10.69 -10.91
CA LEU A 37 -19.42 -9.75 -11.87
C LEU A 37 -18.37 -9.09 -12.78
N ARG A 38 -17.12 -8.97 -12.33
CA ARG A 38 -16.01 -8.38 -13.09
C ARG A 38 -14.97 -9.40 -13.54
N LYS A 39 -15.43 -10.60 -13.94
CA LYS A 39 -14.57 -11.70 -14.43
C LYS A 39 -13.48 -12.10 -13.42
N PHE A 40 -13.82 -12.21 -12.14
CA PHE A 40 -12.89 -12.58 -11.07
C PHE A 40 -11.74 -11.59 -10.86
N GLN A 41 -11.91 -10.30 -11.21
CA GLN A 41 -10.84 -9.29 -11.09
C GLN A 41 -10.15 -9.29 -9.73
N VAL A 42 -10.91 -9.58 -8.67
CA VAL A 42 -10.42 -9.69 -7.31
C VAL A 42 -10.73 -11.07 -6.72
N LEU A 43 -9.70 -11.71 -6.18
CA LEU A 43 -9.77 -13.00 -5.51
C LEU A 43 -9.25 -12.86 -4.06
N VAL A 44 -10.03 -13.30 -3.08
CA VAL A 44 -9.68 -13.20 -1.65
C VAL A 44 -9.49 -14.58 -1.07
N LEU A 45 -8.30 -14.86 -0.54
CA LEU A 45 -7.92 -16.15 0.04
C LEU A 45 -7.60 -16.05 1.52
N ASP A 46 -8.07 -17.01 2.31
CA ASP A 46 -7.52 -17.30 3.63
C ASP A 46 -6.35 -18.26 3.47
N THR A 47 -5.14 -17.73 3.50
CA THR A 47 -3.92 -18.51 3.30
C THR A 47 -3.40 -19.02 4.64
N LYS A 48 -3.00 -20.29 4.67
CA LYS A 48 -2.16 -20.84 5.74
C LYS A 48 -0.72 -20.76 5.24
N GLU A 49 0.09 -19.87 5.79
CA GLU A 49 1.51 -19.87 5.44
C GLU A 49 2.14 -21.19 5.90
N THR A 50 2.98 -21.77 5.04
CA THR A 50 3.76 -23.00 5.35
C THR A 50 4.73 -22.79 6.52
N THR A 51 5.00 -21.53 6.89
CA THR A 51 6.00 -21.13 7.89
C THR A 51 5.44 -20.33 9.06
N GLY A 52 4.13 -20.03 9.10
CA GLY A 52 3.51 -19.16 10.09
C GLY A 52 2.17 -19.68 10.57
N SER A 53 1.99 -19.81 11.89
CA SER A 53 0.75 -20.30 12.51
C SER A 53 -0.44 -19.32 12.42
N LYS A 54 -0.24 -18.14 11.83
CA LYS A 54 -1.29 -17.11 11.72
C LYS A 54 -1.93 -17.18 10.34
N PRO A 55 -3.25 -17.42 10.25
CA PRO A 55 -3.93 -17.38 8.97
C PRO A 55 -4.00 -15.93 8.46
N VAL A 56 -3.58 -15.73 7.20
CA VAL A 56 -3.48 -14.41 6.56
C VAL A 56 -4.49 -14.32 5.42
N VAL A 57 -5.39 -13.33 5.50
CA VAL A 57 -6.30 -13.01 4.39
C VAL A 57 -5.52 -12.21 3.35
N ARG A 58 -5.39 -12.74 2.14
CA ARG A 58 -4.70 -12.11 1.02
C ARG A 58 -5.69 -11.79 -0.10
N ILE A 59 -5.51 -10.63 -0.71
CA ILE A 59 -6.32 -10.16 -1.85
C ILE A 59 -5.42 -10.14 -3.08
N PHE A 60 -5.83 -10.85 -4.12
CA PHE A 60 -5.11 -10.95 -5.38
C PHE A 60 -5.90 -10.24 -6.47
N ASN A 61 -5.21 -9.40 -7.24
CA ASN A 61 -5.71 -8.99 -8.55
C ASN A 61 -5.44 -10.13 -9.53
N SER A 62 -6.50 -10.62 -10.13
CA SER A 62 -6.47 -11.77 -11.01
C SER A 62 -5.64 -11.56 -12.29
N GLU A 63 -5.45 -10.30 -12.72
CA GLU A 63 -4.57 -9.94 -13.84
C GLU A 63 -3.08 -10.22 -13.54
N HIS A 64 -2.73 -10.37 -12.27
CA HIS A 64 -1.37 -10.66 -11.81
C HIS A 64 -1.18 -12.13 -11.44
N LEU A 65 -2.16 -12.99 -11.74
CA LEU A 65 -2.05 -14.43 -11.54
C LEU A 65 -1.52 -15.09 -12.81
N ASN A 66 -0.50 -15.91 -12.62
CA ASN A 66 0.08 -16.76 -13.65
C ASN A 66 -0.73 -18.06 -13.78
N SER A 67 -1.10 -18.67 -12.65
CA SER A 67 -1.89 -19.91 -12.63
C SER A 67 -2.81 -20.01 -11.41
N ILE A 68 -3.91 -20.75 -11.58
CA ILE A 68 -4.84 -21.13 -10.52
C ILE A 68 -5.17 -22.61 -10.67
N THR A 69 -5.14 -23.36 -9.58
CA THR A 69 -5.51 -24.78 -9.54
C THR A 69 -6.43 -25.02 -8.35
N VAL A 70 -7.60 -25.63 -8.61
CA VAL A 70 -8.50 -26.07 -7.54
C VAL A 70 -7.91 -27.34 -6.93
N VAL A 71 -7.54 -27.27 -5.65
CA VAL A 71 -7.01 -28.39 -4.87
C VAL A 71 -8.17 -29.21 -4.30
N THR A 72 -9.16 -28.50 -3.74
CA THR A 72 -10.37 -29.09 -3.17
C THR A 72 -11.57 -28.27 -3.61
N ALA A 73 -12.61 -28.93 -4.12
CA ALA A 73 -13.87 -28.28 -4.48
C ALA A 73 -14.55 -27.64 -3.27
N ALA A 74 -15.51 -26.75 -3.51
CA ALA A 74 -16.26 -26.11 -2.44
C ALA A 74 -17.12 -27.14 -1.69
N LEU A 75 -16.78 -27.35 -0.41
CA LEU A 75 -17.55 -28.18 0.52
C LEU A 75 -18.30 -27.28 1.52
N GLU A 76 -19.34 -27.81 2.15
CA GLU A 76 -20.18 -27.08 3.10
C GLU A 76 -19.37 -26.47 4.25
N GLU A 77 -18.35 -27.17 4.75
CA GLU A 77 -17.44 -26.67 5.78
C GLU A 77 -16.59 -25.48 5.29
N GLY A 78 -16.09 -25.56 4.05
CA GLY A 78 -15.34 -24.47 3.43
C GLY A 78 -16.19 -23.22 3.20
N GLN A 79 -17.46 -23.41 2.83
CA GLN A 79 -18.43 -22.32 2.71
C GLN A 79 -18.75 -21.68 4.06
N LYS A 80 -18.98 -22.47 5.11
CA LYS A 80 -19.16 -21.98 6.49
C LYS A 80 -17.95 -21.21 6.98
N HIS A 81 -16.74 -21.68 6.68
CA HIS A 81 -15.49 -20.97 6.99
C HIS A 81 -15.42 -19.60 6.30
N ALA A 82 -15.72 -19.55 5.00
CA ALA A 82 -15.73 -18.31 4.23
C ALA A 82 -16.73 -17.27 4.78
N ILE A 83 -17.93 -17.71 5.16
CA ILE A 83 -18.96 -16.86 5.77
C ILE A 83 -18.47 -16.30 7.11
N ASN A 84 -17.98 -17.16 8.02
CA ASN A 84 -17.47 -16.73 9.32
C ASN A 84 -16.32 -15.71 9.16
N ARG A 85 -15.40 -15.95 8.22
CA ARG A 85 -14.33 -14.99 7.91
C ARG A 85 -14.84 -13.65 7.41
N CYS A 86 -15.85 -13.64 6.53
CA CYS A 86 -16.49 -12.41 6.08
C CYS A 86 -17.14 -11.65 7.24
N GLU A 87 -17.85 -12.34 8.13
CA GLU A 87 -18.49 -11.75 9.31
C GLU A 87 -17.46 -11.16 10.28
N GLN A 88 -16.40 -11.89 10.60
CA GLN A 88 -15.28 -11.40 11.40
C GLN A 88 -14.64 -10.16 10.76
N PHE A 89 -14.40 -10.18 9.45
CA PHE A 89 -13.84 -9.04 8.75
C PHE A 89 -14.74 -7.81 8.86
N ARG A 90 -16.05 -8.00 8.71
CA ARG A 90 -17.07 -6.94 8.83
C ARG A 90 -17.13 -6.37 10.25
N ALA A 91 -17.06 -7.21 11.27
CA ALA A 91 -17.05 -6.80 12.67
C ALA A 91 -15.77 -6.00 13.00
N ASN A 92 -14.62 -6.42 12.50
CA ASN A 92 -13.33 -5.76 12.74
C ASN A 92 -13.13 -4.49 11.89
N ASN A 93 -13.79 -4.41 10.74
CA ASN A 93 -13.69 -3.29 9.80
C ASN A 93 -15.06 -2.67 9.54
N PRO A 94 -15.73 -2.09 10.57
CA PRO A 94 -17.02 -1.46 10.37
C PRO A 94 -16.87 -0.30 9.39
N VAL A 95 -17.67 -0.33 8.32
CA VAL A 95 -17.72 0.74 7.32
C VAL A 95 -18.41 1.94 7.97
N ASN A 96 -17.61 2.82 8.58
CA ASN A 96 -18.06 4.10 9.11
C ASN A 96 -17.77 5.18 8.06
N GLY A 97 -18.78 5.97 7.70
CA GLY A 97 -18.65 7.10 6.76
C GLY A 97 -17.47 8.02 7.09
N ALA A 98 -17.18 8.27 8.38
CA ALA A 98 -16.04 9.08 8.81
C ALA A 98 -14.69 8.43 8.46
N LYS A 99 -14.51 7.12 8.72
CA LYS A 99 -13.27 6.40 8.38
C LYS A 99 -13.10 6.26 6.87
N THR A 100 -14.20 6.07 6.13
CA THR A 100 -14.16 6.03 4.66
C THR A 100 -13.77 7.39 4.10
N ALA A 101 -14.33 8.49 4.63
CA ALA A 101 -13.97 9.85 4.23
C ALA A 101 -12.50 10.16 4.53
N GLU A 102 -11.97 9.78 5.69
CA GLU A 102 -10.55 9.95 6.03
C GLU A 102 -9.63 9.17 5.08
N ARG A 103 -9.96 7.90 4.81
CA ARG A 103 -9.21 7.06 3.85
C ARG A 103 -9.26 7.63 2.43
N LEU A 104 -10.43 8.11 2.01
CA LEU A 104 -10.61 8.76 0.71
C LEU A 104 -9.81 10.04 0.64
N GLN A 105 -9.86 10.89 1.67
CA GLN A 105 -9.10 12.15 1.73
C GLN A 105 -7.60 11.90 1.70
N LYS A 106 -7.11 10.86 2.41
CA LYS A 106 -5.72 10.43 2.35
C LYS A 106 -5.33 9.97 0.94
N THR A 107 -6.13 9.09 0.34
CA THR A 107 -5.88 8.58 -1.03
C THR A 107 -5.92 9.71 -2.05
N LEU A 108 -6.91 10.60 -1.98
CA LEU A 108 -7.00 11.79 -2.81
C LEU A 108 -5.87 12.79 -2.52
N GLY A 109 -5.35 12.83 -1.30
CA GLY A 109 -4.17 13.61 -0.91
C GLY A 109 -2.88 13.04 -1.50
N ASP A 110 -2.75 11.72 -1.59
CA ASP A 110 -1.65 11.06 -2.29
C ASP A 110 -1.78 11.21 -3.83
N LEU A 111 -3.01 11.30 -4.34
CA LEU A 111 -3.35 11.59 -5.74
C LEU A 111 -3.34 13.09 -6.08
N ARG A 112 -3.32 14.01 -5.09
CA ARG A 112 -3.11 15.44 -5.36
C ARG A 112 -1.83 15.55 -6.17
N PRO A 113 -1.74 16.50 -7.12
CA PRO A 113 -0.64 16.54 -8.05
C PRO A 113 0.69 16.67 -7.29
N ASN A 114 1.36 15.53 -7.05
CA ASN A 114 2.80 15.41 -6.84
C ASN A 114 3.53 15.70 -8.17
N LEU A 115 2.97 16.62 -8.97
CA LEU A 115 3.43 16.95 -10.29
C LEU A 115 4.64 17.86 -10.11
N MET A 116 5.79 17.22 -10.16
CA MET A 116 7.05 17.88 -10.44
C MET A 116 6.87 18.71 -11.72
N LYS A 117 6.90 20.04 -11.63
CA LYS A 117 6.60 20.93 -12.78
C LYS A 117 7.71 20.90 -13.85
N SER A 118 8.88 20.34 -13.54
CA SER A 118 10.06 20.35 -14.40
C SER A 118 10.55 18.93 -14.68
N SER A 119 10.77 18.59 -15.95
CA SER A 119 11.37 17.31 -16.38
C SER A 119 12.86 17.17 -16.02
N ASN A 120 13.48 18.24 -15.51
CA ASN A 120 14.93 18.35 -15.30
C ASN A 120 15.34 18.36 -13.82
N VAL A 121 14.65 17.61 -12.96
CA VAL A 121 15.08 17.44 -11.57
C VAL A 121 16.28 16.50 -11.52
N SER A 122 17.36 16.97 -10.90
CA SER A 122 18.59 16.20 -10.73
C SER A 122 18.33 14.90 -9.97
N ILE A 123 19.16 13.89 -10.20
CA ILE A 123 19.14 12.61 -9.46
C ILE A 123 19.14 12.88 -7.95
N LYS A 124 19.90 13.89 -7.51
CA LYS A 124 19.97 14.31 -6.11
C LYS A 124 18.63 14.79 -5.56
N GLY A 125 17.88 15.58 -6.32
CA GLY A 125 16.53 16.02 -5.94
C GLY A 125 15.54 14.86 -5.84
N GLN A 126 15.63 13.89 -6.77
CA GLN A 126 14.81 12.68 -6.73
C GLN A 126 15.12 11.83 -5.50
N GLN A 127 16.41 11.66 -5.17
CA GLN A 127 16.86 10.94 -3.98
C GLN A 127 16.39 11.62 -2.69
N ALA A 128 16.57 12.93 -2.57
CA ALA A 128 16.12 13.72 -1.43
C ALA A 128 14.61 13.58 -1.21
N TYR A 129 13.82 13.70 -2.28
CA TYR A 129 12.36 13.52 -2.22
C TYR A 129 11.96 12.14 -1.71
N ILE A 130 12.55 11.08 -2.27
CA ILE A 130 12.24 9.70 -1.88
C ILE A 130 12.60 9.45 -0.41
N GLN A 131 13.77 9.91 0.02
CA GLN A 131 14.25 9.73 1.39
C GLN A 131 13.35 10.45 2.41
N LEU A 132 12.89 11.65 2.08
CA LEU A 132 11.95 12.42 2.90
C LEU A 132 10.57 11.77 2.90
N LYS A 133 10.00 11.45 1.73
CA LYS A 133 8.65 10.86 1.60
C LYS A 133 8.52 9.53 2.36
N ARG A 134 9.60 8.73 2.42
CA ARG A 134 9.63 7.49 3.20
C ARG A 134 9.53 7.70 4.71
N THR A 135 10.08 8.80 5.21
CA THR A 135 10.16 9.08 6.65
C THR A 135 9.02 9.98 7.10
N ILE A 136 8.60 10.91 6.25
CA ILE A 136 7.58 11.93 6.50
C ILE A 136 6.56 11.85 5.36
N ALA A 137 5.40 11.26 5.66
CA ALA A 137 4.35 11.04 4.67
C ALA A 137 3.85 12.36 4.03
N GLU A 138 3.78 13.44 4.81
CA GLU A 138 3.44 14.78 4.34
C GLU A 138 4.62 15.47 3.64
N THR A 139 5.10 14.84 2.57
CA THR A 139 6.13 15.36 1.67
C THR A 139 5.55 15.37 0.25
N TYR A 140 5.70 16.49 -0.46
CA TYR A 140 5.21 16.65 -1.83
C TYR A 140 6.02 17.69 -2.60
N TRP A 141 5.98 17.63 -3.93
CA TRP A 141 6.58 18.65 -4.78
C TRP A 141 5.74 19.93 -4.76
N SER A 142 6.40 21.08 -4.64
CA SER A 142 5.82 22.41 -4.79
C SER A 142 6.60 23.18 -5.86
N GLY A 143 6.20 22.98 -7.12
CA GLY A 143 6.96 23.49 -8.26
C GLY A 143 8.27 22.74 -8.44
N GLU A 144 9.40 23.42 -8.20
CA GLU A 144 10.75 22.82 -8.24
C GLU A 144 11.29 22.46 -6.84
N ASP A 145 10.60 22.87 -5.79
CA ASP A 145 11.01 22.65 -4.39
C ASP A 145 10.26 21.45 -3.80
N ILE A 146 10.83 20.80 -2.79
CA ILE A 146 10.16 19.77 -2.00
C ILE A 146 9.58 20.44 -0.76
N ARG A 147 8.26 20.40 -0.57
CA ARG A 147 7.60 20.89 0.64
C ARG A 147 7.35 19.73 1.60
N VAL A 148 7.71 19.95 2.88
CA VAL A 148 7.61 18.96 3.95
C VAL A 148 6.80 19.53 5.11
N LEU A 149 5.80 18.78 5.59
CA LEU A 149 4.87 19.14 6.67
C LEU A 149 4.12 20.47 6.46
N GLY A 150 4.15 21.02 5.25
CA GLY A 150 3.69 22.38 4.99
C GLY A 150 4.53 23.49 5.64
N LEU A 151 5.66 23.17 6.27
CA LEU A 151 6.44 24.11 7.11
C LEU A 151 7.87 24.34 6.59
N VAL A 152 8.37 23.46 5.72
CA VAL A 152 9.78 23.46 5.28
C VAL A 152 9.84 23.25 3.78
N LEU A 153 10.78 23.93 3.13
CA LEU A 153 11.12 23.79 1.72
C LEU A 153 12.55 23.24 1.59
N VAL A 154 12.74 22.29 0.67
CA VAL A 154 14.05 21.82 0.23
C VAL A 154 14.23 22.24 -1.22
N GLN A 155 15.19 23.11 -1.46
CA GLN A 155 15.40 23.77 -2.75
C GLN A 155 16.65 23.22 -3.42
N LYS A 156 16.79 23.43 -4.75
CA LYS A 156 18.03 23.09 -5.48
C LYS A 156 19.26 23.71 -4.77
N PRO A 157 20.40 23.00 -4.68
CA PRO A 157 20.73 21.66 -5.19
C PRO A 157 20.20 20.45 -4.38
N TYR A 158 19.26 20.66 -3.46
CA TYR A 158 18.62 19.64 -2.60
C TYR A 158 19.54 19.05 -1.52
N ASP A 159 20.45 19.89 -1.02
CA ASP A 159 21.33 19.57 0.10
C ASP A 159 20.72 19.96 1.45
N VAL A 160 21.34 19.44 2.52
CA VAL A 160 21.01 19.79 3.92
C VAL A 160 21.07 21.30 4.16
N ASP A 161 21.95 22.00 3.46
CA ASP A 161 22.12 23.46 3.57
C ASP A 161 21.02 24.25 2.84
N ASN A 162 20.32 23.61 1.89
CA ASN A 162 19.23 24.21 1.10
C ASN A 162 17.84 23.89 1.66
N VAL A 163 17.78 23.59 2.95
CA VAL A 163 16.52 23.40 3.68
C VAL A 163 16.18 24.71 4.39
N THR A 164 15.03 25.30 4.06
CA THR A 164 14.55 26.56 4.61
C THR A 164 13.13 26.43 5.16
N LYS A 165 12.77 27.30 6.11
CA LYS A 165 11.40 27.37 6.63
C LYS A 165 10.48 28.03 5.59
N ASP A 166 9.29 27.49 5.41
CA ASP A 166 8.26 28.10 4.58
C ASP A 166 7.52 29.18 5.37
N ALA A 167 8.13 30.36 5.51
CA ALA A 167 7.54 31.49 6.23
C ALA A 167 6.23 32.01 5.60
N LYS A 168 5.88 31.55 4.39
CA LYS A 168 4.64 31.91 3.69
C LYS A 168 3.52 30.88 3.92
N ALA A 169 3.79 29.82 4.68
CA ALA A 169 2.81 28.80 5.00
C ALA A 169 1.66 29.39 5.83
N THR A 170 0.42 29.05 5.46
CA THR A 170 -0.76 29.39 6.25
C THR A 170 -0.68 28.70 7.61
N GLY A 171 -0.77 29.47 8.70
CA GLY A 171 -0.62 28.93 10.06
C GLY A 171 0.83 28.68 10.49
N PHE A 172 1.79 29.43 9.93
CA PHE A 172 3.19 29.37 10.30
C PHE A 172 3.39 29.55 11.82
N ASP A 173 4.02 28.55 12.43
CA ASP A 173 4.48 28.57 13.81
C ASP A 173 5.98 28.35 13.85
N GLU A 174 6.70 29.31 14.41
CA GLU A 174 8.17 29.35 14.40
C GLU A 174 8.78 28.13 15.10
N THR A 175 8.18 27.68 16.21
CA THR A 175 8.67 26.54 16.99
C THR A 175 8.51 25.24 16.21
N ARG A 176 7.34 25.00 15.64
CA ARG A 176 7.06 23.83 14.79
C ARG A 176 7.93 23.83 13.53
N ALA A 177 8.10 24.99 12.90
CA ALA A 177 8.95 25.12 11.72
C ALA A 177 10.43 24.83 12.03
N ASN A 178 10.94 25.29 13.19
CA ASN A 178 12.32 24.97 13.63
C ASN A 178 12.51 23.47 13.91
N ASN A 179 11.52 22.81 14.54
CA ASN A 179 11.57 21.37 14.76
C ASN A 179 11.53 20.58 13.44
N ALA A 180 10.64 20.95 12.52
CA ALA A 180 10.55 20.35 11.19
C ALA A 180 11.85 20.54 10.40
N LEU A 181 12.45 21.73 10.46
CA LEU A 181 13.72 22.04 9.82
C LEU A 181 14.84 21.10 10.29
N LEU A 182 14.99 20.95 11.62
CA LEU A 182 15.98 20.05 12.21
C LEU A 182 15.75 18.58 11.81
N GLN A 183 14.49 18.14 11.80
CA GLN A 183 14.12 16.79 11.38
C GLN A 183 14.47 16.53 9.91
N VAL A 184 14.12 17.44 9.01
CA VAL A 184 14.41 17.35 7.57
C VAL A 184 15.92 17.31 7.33
N LYS A 185 16.68 18.21 7.96
CA LYS A 185 18.15 18.21 7.87
C LYS A 185 18.77 16.89 8.36
N LYS A 186 18.28 16.34 9.47
CA LYS A 186 18.72 15.03 10.01
C LYS A 186 18.38 13.86 9.09
N ILE A 187 17.29 13.94 8.34
CA ILE A 187 16.92 12.89 7.38
C ILE A 187 17.87 12.96 6.18
N LEU A 188 18.08 14.15 5.62
CA LEU A 188 18.92 14.37 4.43
C LEU A 188 20.42 14.18 4.70
N SER A 189 20.89 14.35 5.94
CA SER A 189 22.28 14.08 6.31
C SER A 189 22.65 12.60 6.35
N LYS A 190 21.66 11.70 6.30
CA LYS A 190 21.91 10.25 6.26
C LYS A 190 22.29 9.83 4.83
N PRO A 191 23.26 8.91 4.67
CA PRO A 191 23.59 8.38 3.36
C PRO A 191 22.35 7.73 2.72
N ALA A 192 22.13 8.01 1.44
CA ALA A 192 21.01 7.45 0.69
C ALA A 192 21.14 5.92 0.66
N THR A 193 20.30 5.23 1.45
CA THR A 193 20.28 3.76 1.42
C THR A 193 19.68 3.30 0.10
N GLY A 194 20.42 2.43 -0.60
CA GLY A 194 19.94 1.80 -1.83
C GLY A 194 18.55 1.20 -1.59
N TYR A 195 17.64 1.44 -2.53
CA TYR A 195 16.32 0.82 -2.48
C TYR A 195 16.48 -0.67 -2.78
N THR A 196 16.60 -1.49 -1.74
CA THR A 196 16.05 -2.84 -1.84
C THR A 196 14.55 -2.64 -1.91
N SER A 197 13.94 -2.98 -3.06
CA SER A 197 12.49 -3.16 -3.13
C SER A 197 12.07 -3.87 -1.86
N ARG A 198 11.27 -3.21 -1.01
CA ARG A 198 10.50 -3.99 -0.04
C ARG A 198 9.77 -5.02 -0.89
N ALA A 199 9.72 -6.26 -0.39
CA ALA A 199 8.84 -7.28 -0.94
C ALA A 199 7.47 -6.63 -1.27
N PRO A 200 6.75 -7.15 -2.28
CA PRO A 200 5.45 -6.60 -2.69
C PRO A 200 4.66 -6.17 -1.47
N LEU A 201 3.96 -5.04 -1.53
CA LEU A 201 3.08 -4.57 -0.44
C LEU A 201 2.12 -5.71 -0.07
N ASP A 202 2.56 -6.59 0.83
CA ASP A 202 1.72 -7.47 1.60
C ASP A 202 0.92 -6.48 2.42
N PHE A 203 -0.30 -6.22 1.96
CA PHE A 203 -1.30 -5.63 2.83
C PHE A 203 -1.52 -6.66 3.95
N THR A 204 -0.66 -6.62 4.97
CA THR A 204 -0.92 -7.27 6.23
C THR A 204 -2.06 -6.48 6.85
N ILE A 205 -3.28 -6.83 6.48
CA ILE A 205 -4.46 -6.43 7.24
C ILE A 205 -4.21 -6.94 8.66
N GLY A 206 -4.33 -6.03 9.63
CA GLY A 206 -3.90 -6.23 11.02
C GLY A 206 -4.28 -7.60 11.56
N ALA A 207 -3.39 -8.14 12.40
CA ALA A 207 -3.57 -9.42 13.06
C ALA A 207 -5.00 -9.60 13.56
N VAL A 208 -5.66 -10.67 13.08
CA VAL A 208 -6.91 -11.13 13.68
C VAL A 208 -6.55 -11.62 15.07
N VAL A 209 -6.83 -10.81 16.09
CA VAL A 209 -6.73 -11.23 17.49
C VAL A 209 -8.00 -12.03 17.78
N THR A 210 -7.83 -13.33 17.95
CA THR A 210 -8.87 -14.20 18.50
C THR A 210 -8.91 -13.99 20.01
N ASN A 211 -10.06 -13.59 20.55
CA ASN A 211 -10.37 -13.83 21.96
C ASN A 211 -10.78 -15.29 22.14
#